data_AF-A0A0R2VGE5-F1
#
_entry.id   AF-A0A0R2VGE5-F1
#
_cell.length_a   1.000
_cell.length_b   1.000
_cell.length_c   1.000
_cell.angle_alpha   90.00
_cell.angle_beta   90.00
_cell.angle_gamma   90.00
#
_symmetry.space_group_name_H-M   'P 1'
#
loop_
_entity.id
_entity.type
_entity.pdbx_description
1 polymer ?
#
loop_
_entity_poly.entity_id
_entity_poly.type
_entity_poly.pdbx_seq_one_letter_code
_entity_poly.pdbx_strand_id
1 'polypeptide(L)'
;MPPDDGSIYIGSDNLYNNTSSLKHQMGVVPQEIALYDNLSALQNLIFWGGLYVHDAQRLKARAEALLEWVGLSDRKKDLVQHYSGGMKRRVNIAAALMHDPQLILMDEPTVGIDPQSRNKIYEMLTELHRQGKTIIYTTHYMNEAEQMCDRIGIMDHGKLLAIGSLDSLRNAHAGDTSIAIRLQQSILPDNLPKNMSLHYDTDLLELTLTSENPHKDLGDIIHHLHLLEVAIDSIQFHRADLETIFLNLTGRTLRD
;
A
#
# COMPACT_ATOMS: atom_id res chain seq x y z
N MET A 1 9.44 9.86 22.44
CA MET A 1 9.12 9.54 23.85
C MET A 1 9.28 8.03 24.03
N PRO A 2 9.69 7.54 25.21
CA PRO A 2 9.56 6.12 25.50
C PRO A 2 8.07 5.73 25.48
N PRO A 3 7.73 4.49 25.12
CA PRO A 3 6.35 4.01 25.23
C PRO A 3 5.93 3.95 26.70
N ASP A 4 4.63 4.15 26.96
CA ASP A 4 4.10 4.17 28.32
C ASP A 4 4.16 2.77 28.99
N ASP A 5 3.95 1.71 28.21
CA ASP A 5 4.06 0.31 28.64
C ASP A 5 4.29 -0.62 27.42
N GLY A 6 4.55 -1.90 27.69
CA GLY A 6 4.66 -2.96 26.70
C GLY A 6 6.09 -3.36 26.34
N SER A 7 6.20 -4.25 25.37
CA SER A 7 7.48 -4.82 24.94
C SER A 7 7.55 -4.91 23.42
N ILE A 8 8.65 -4.45 22.84
CA ILE A 8 8.93 -4.57 21.40
C ILE A 8 10.05 -5.56 21.19
N TYR A 9 9.80 -6.58 20.37
CA TYR A 9 10.78 -7.59 19.99
C TYR A 9 11.10 -7.50 18.50
N ILE A 10 12.38 -7.61 18.18
CA ILE A 10 12.88 -7.75 16.81
C ILE A 10 13.60 -9.08 16.75
N GLY A 11 13.03 -10.04 16.01
CA GLY A 11 13.42 -11.44 16.15
C GLY A 11 13.17 -11.91 17.58
N SER A 12 14.23 -12.34 18.26
CA SER A 12 14.19 -12.78 19.66
C SER A 12 14.69 -11.72 20.66
N ASP A 13 15.17 -10.57 20.18
CA ASP A 13 15.77 -9.53 21.02
C ASP A 13 14.75 -8.47 21.44
N ASN A 14 14.77 -8.10 22.72
CA ASN A 14 13.97 -6.99 23.24
C ASN A 14 14.65 -5.64 22.93
N LEU A 15 13.89 -4.71 22.33
CA LEU A 15 14.37 -3.40 21.88
C LEU A 15 15.00 -2.56 23.00
N TYR A 16 14.49 -2.64 24.22
CA TYR A 16 14.96 -1.82 25.34
C TYR A 16 16.27 -2.33 25.95
N ASN A 17 16.59 -3.61 25.75
CA ASN A 17 17.81 -4.21 26.28
C ASN A 17 18.99 -4.07 25.31
N ASN A 18 18.73 -4.13 23.99
CA ASN A 18 19.76 -4.19 22.94
C ASN A 18 19.59 -3.11 21.85
N THR A 19 19.24 -1.89 22.25
CA THR A 19 18.85 -0.80 21.32
C THR A 19 19.89 -0.51 20.22
N SER A 20 21.19 -0.44 20.54
CA SER A 20 22.22 -0.08 19.54
C SER A 20 22.36 -1.15 18.46
N SER A 21 22.43 -2.43 18.85
CA SER A 21 22.53 -3.57 17.92
C SER A 21 21.29 -3.64 17.01
N LEU A 22 20.10 -3.47 17.59
CA LEU A 22 18.86 -3.52 16.85
C LEU A 22 18.68 -2.37 15.86
N LYS A 23 19.18 -1.16 16.18
CA LYS A 23 19.22 -0.04 15.23
C LYS A 23 20.07 -0.36 13.99
N HIS A 24 21.15 -1.14 14.13
CA HIS A 24 21.94 -1.58 12.97
C HIS A 24 21.20 -2.58 12.09
N GLN A 25 20.12 -3.20 12.57
CA GLN A 25 19.30 -4.12 11.78
C GLN A 25 18.09 -3.42 11.13
N MET A 26 17.87 -2.13 11.46
CA MET A 26 16.69 -1.37 11.05
C MET A 26 17.03 -0.16 10.18
N GLY A 27 16.32 -0.01 9.07
CA GLY A 27 16.26 1.23 8.30
C GLY A 27 14.97 1.96 8.61
N VAL A 28 15.01 3.29 8.70
CA VAL A 28 13.82 4.11 8.94
C VAL A 28 13.71 5.17 7.84
N VAL A 29 12.57 5.18 7.15
CA VAL A 29 12.20 6.18 6.14
C VAL A 29 11.03 6.99 6.72
N PRO A 30 11.29 8.15 7.33
CA PRO A 30 10.24 8.99 7.90
C PRO A 30 9.37 9.65 6.81
N GLN A 31 8.16 10.08 7.21
CA GLN A 31 7.25 10.84 6.34
C GLN A 31 7.88 12.16 5.90
N GLU A 32 8.56 12.89 6.79
CA GLU A 32 9.37 14.05 6.42
C GLU A 32 10.74 13.60 5.87
N ILE A 33 11.26 14.33 4.88
CA ILE A 33 12.53 13.96 4.24
C ILE A 33 13.70 14.31 5.16
N ALA A 34 14.44 13.29 5.61
CA ALA A 34 15.59 13.42 6.50
C ALA A 34 16.90 13.64 5.73
N LEU A 35 16.90 14.55 4.75
CA LEU A 35 18.08 14.86 3.93
C LEU A 35 18.53 16.30 4.15
N TYR A 36 19.84 16.53 4.10
CA TYR A 36 20.41 17.86 4.10
C TYR A 36 20.35 18.46 2.69
N ASP A 37 19.55 19.51 2.55
CA ASP A 37 19.30 20.20 1.29
C ASP A 37 20.57 20.82 0.65
N ASN A 38 21.52 21.26 1.48
CA ASN A 38 22.79 21.84 1.07
C ASN A 38 23.90 20.81 0.77
N LEU A 39 23.60 19.51 0.91
CA LEU A 39 24.49 18.43 0.52
C LEU A 39 24.00 17.79 -0.78
N SER A 40 24.93 17.25 -1.57
CA SER A 40 24.57 16.41 -2.71
C SER A 40 23.96 15.08 -2.27
N ALA A 41 23.30 14.38 -3.20
CA ALA A 41 22.76 13.05 -2.93
C ALA A 41 23.85 12.08 -2.43
N LEU A 42 25.03 12.08 -3.06
CA LEU A 42 26.17 11.27 -2.62
C LEU A 42 26.65 11.64 -1.23
N GLN A 43 26.76 12.94 -0.92
CA GLN A 43 27.17 13.40 0.41
C GLN A 43 26.16 13.03 1.49
N ASN A 44 24.86 13.13 1.21
CA ASN A 44 23.80 12.68 2.12
C ASN A 44 23.93 11.18 2.45
N LEU A 45 24.14 10.34 1.43
CA LEU A 45 24.31 8.90 1.64
C LEU A 45 25.57 8.57 2.44
N ILE A 46 26.69 9.24 2.14
CA ILE A 46 27.94 9.08 2.90
C ILE A 46 27.74 9.53 4.35
N PHE A 47 27.04 10.64 4.59
CA PHE A 47 26.77 11.14 5.93
C PHE A 47 25.96 10.12 6.76
N TRP A 48 24.81 9.68 6.25
CA TRP A 48 23.95 8.73 6.96
C TRP A 48 24.60 7.35 7.10
N GLY A 49 25.27 6.86 6.06
CA GLY A 49 25.97 5.59 6.10
C GLY A 49 27.19 5.59 7.02
N GLY A 50 27.86 6.74 7.18
CA GLY A 50 29.02 6.88 8.06
C GLY A 50 28.73 6.68 9.55
N LEU A 51 27.46 6.73 9.94
CA LEU A 51 27.01 6.38 11.30
C LEU A 51 27.16 4.87 11.61
N TYR A 52 27.22 4.04 10.57
CA TYR A 52 27.21 2.57 10.68
C TYR A 52 28.39 1.89 10.00
N VAL A 53 28.91 2.49 8.92
CA VAL A 53 29.98 1.93 8.09
C VAL A 53 31.25 2.76 8.25
N HIS A 54 32.25 2.21 8.92
CA HIS A 54 33.50 2.91 9.22
C HIS A 54 34.55 2.85 8.10
N ASP A 55 34.42 1.91 7.16
CA ASP A 55 35.30 1.81 6.00
C ASP A 55 34.87 2.78 4.90
N ALA A 56 35.72 3.77 4.61
CA ALA A 56 35.40 4.85 3.67
C ALA A 56 35.23 4.35 2.21
N GLN A 57 35.99 3.33 1.80
CA GLN A 57 35.91 2.80 0.45
C GLN A 57 34.62 2.02 0.25
N ARG A 58 34.26 1.16 1.21
CA ARG A 58 32.99 0.43 1.25
C ARG A 58 31.80 1.37 1.34
N LEU A 59 31.88 2.40 2.18
CA LEU A 59 30.84 3.41 2.34
C LEU A 59 30.55 4.12 1.01
N LYS A 60 31.61 4.59 0.33
CA LYS A 60 31.46 5.26 -0.97
C LYS A 60 30.92 4.31 -2.04
N ALA A 61 31.46 3.09 -2.15
CA ALA A 61 30.99 2.10 -3.12
C ALA A 61 29.51 1.75 -2.89
N ARG A 62 29.09 1.61 -1.62
CA ARG A 62 27.69 1.36 -1.26
C ARG A 62 26.78 2.54 -1.63
N ALA A 63 27.21 3.77 -1.36
CA ALA A 63 26.46 4.97 -1.73
C ALA A 63 26.27 5.08 -3.24
N GLU A 64 27.32 4.81 -4.02
CA GLU A 64 27.22 4.82 -5.49
C GLU A 64 26.30 3.73 -6.02
N ALA A 65 26.40 2.50 -5.50
CA ALA A 65 25.51 1.41 -5.86
C ALA A 65 24.04 1.70 -5.52
N LEU A 66 23.77 2.33 -4.37
CA LEU A 66 22.41 2.72 -4.00
C LEU A 66 21.87 3.86 -4.86
N LEU A 67 22.71 4.82 -5.26
CA LEU A 67 22.30 5.88 -6.20
C LEU A 67 21.97 5.32 -7.58
N GLU A 68 22.70 4.30 -8.03
CA GLU A 68 22.38 3.57 -9.24
C GLU A 68 21.05 2.84 -9.12
N TRP A 69 20.87 2.10 -8.03
CA TRP A 69 19.63 1.36 -7.77
C TRP A 69 18.39 2.27 -7.73
N VAL A 70 18.48 3.45 -7.14
CA VAL A 70 17.38 4.43 -7.14
C VAL A 70 17.27 5.29 -8.41
N GLY A 71 18.11 5.03 -9.42
CA GLY A 71 18.08 5.71 -10.72
C GLY A 71 18.51 7.18 -10.65
N LEU A 72 19.51 7.51 -9.83
CA LEU A 72 20.02 8.87 -9.62
C LEU A 72 21.55 8.99 -9.76
N SER A 73 22.22 8.01 -10.39
CA SER A 73 23.67 8.04 -10.67
C SER A 73 24.13 9.32 -11.36
N ASP A 74 23.42 9.75 -12.41
CA ASP A 74 23.81 10.91 -13.23
C ASP A 74 23.71 12.23 -12.48
N ARG A 75 22.90 12.27 -11.42
CA ARG A 75 22.68 13.47 -10.59
C ARG A 75 23.33 13.37 -9.21
N LYS A 76 24.18 12.36 -8.96
CA LYS A 76 24.76 12.11 -7.62
C LYS A 76 25.47 13.30 -6.96
N LYS A 77 25.96 14.25 -7.77
CA LYS A 77 26.69 15.45 -7.32
C LYS A 77 25.81 16.70 -7.19
N ASP A 78 24.57 16.64 -7.67
CA ASP A 78 23.62 17.76 -7.56
C ASP A 78 23.17 17.91 -6.11
N LEU A 79 22.98 19.16 -5.68
CA LEU A 79 22.44 19.47 -4.35
C LEU A 79 21.01 18.99 -4.22
N VAL A 80 20.69 18.37 -3.07
CA VAL A 80 19.35 17.83 -2.81
C VAL A 80 18.27 18.90 -2.86
N GLN A 81 18.56 20.16 -2.53
CA GLN A 81 17.59 21.26 -2.67
C GLN A 81 17.02 21.41 -4.10
N HIS A 82 17.76 21.00 -5.14
CA HIS A 82 17.32 21.08 -6.53
C HIS A 82 16.55 19.82 -7.01
N TYR A 83 16.35 18.84 -6.15
CA TYR A 83 15.65 17.61 -6.47
C TYR A 83 14.13 17.79 -6.38
N SER A 84 13.38 17.11 -7.26
CA SER A 84 11.93 16.98 -7.10
C SER A 84 11.59 16.16 -5.85
N GLY A 85 10.36 16.26 -5.35
CA GLY A 85 9.91 15.49 -4.18
C GLY A 85 10.15 13.98 -4.33
N GLY A 86 9.81 13.43 -5.50
CA GLY A 86 10.07 12.02 -5.82
C GLY A 86 11.56 11.66 -5.79
N MET A 87 12.44 12.51 -6.32
CA MET A 87 13.89 12.27 -6.26
C MET A 87 14.42 12.32 -4.82
N LYS A 88 14.01 13.31 -4.03
CA LYS A 88 14.38 13.41 -2.62
C LYS A 88 13.93 12.16 -1.85
N ARG A 89 12.71 11.69 -2.11
CA ARG A 89 12.17 10.47 -1.49
C ARG A 89 12.98 9.22 -1.82
N ARG A 90 13.39 9.07 -3.09
CA ARG A 90 14.28 7.99 -3.52
C ARG A 90 15.64 8.02 -2.81
N VAL A 91 16.24 9.20 -2.65
CA VAL A 91 17.49 9.33 -1.87
C VAL A 91 17.25 9.04 -0.38
N ASN A 92 16.10 9.43 0.18
CA ASN A 92 15.74 9.14 1.57
C ASN A 92 15.65 7.62 1.82
N ILE A 93 15.05 6.88 0.89
CA ILE A 93 15.03 5.40 0.91
C ILE A 93 16.46 4.85 0.83
N ALA A 94 17.27 5.34 -0.11
CA ALA A 94 18.67 4.92 -0.21
C ALA A 94 19.47 5.18 1.09
N ALA A 95 19.23 6.30 1.77
CA ALA A 95 19.88 6.64 3.03
C ALA A 95 19.56 5.60 4.13
N ALA A 96 18.29 5.18 4.23
CA ALA A 96 17.87 4.14 5.17
C ALA A 96 18.47 2.75 4.87
N LEU A 97 18.97 2.52 3.66
CA LEU A 97 19.54 1.24 3.20
C LEU A 97 21.07 1.20 3.21
N MET A 98 21.73 2.29 3.61
CA MET A 98 23.20 2.43 3.58
C MET A 98 23.91 1.33 4.37
N HIS A 99 23.35 0.94 5.51
CA HIS A 99 23.89 -0.10 6.40
C HIS A 99 23.28 -1.49 6.17
N ASP A 100 22.53 -1.68 5.08
CA ASP A 100 21.91 -2.95 4.68
C ASP A 100 21.01 -3.61 5.75
N PRO A 101 20.02 -2.89 6.29
CA PRO A 101 19.14 -3.41 7.34
C PRO A 101 18.29 -4.60 6.86
N GLN A 102 17.83 -5.43 7.80
CA GLN A 102 16.91 -6.54 7.53
C GLN A 102 15.45 -6.13 7.69
N LEU A 103 15.18 -5.19 8.59
CA LEU A 103 13.86 -4.60 8.80
C LEU A 103 13.87 -3.15 8.33
N ILE A 104 12.89 -2.75 7.53
CA ILE A 104 12.76 -1.39 7.03
C ILE A 104 11.40 -0.84 7.43
N LEU A 105 11.39 0.26 8.17
CA LEU A 105 10.19 0.97 8.59
C LEU A 105 9.99 2.16 7.64
N MET A 106 8.83 2.23 6.99
CA MET A 106 8.51 3.29 6.06
C MET A 106 7.23 3.98 6.46
N ASP A 107 7.34 5.27 6.73
CA ASP A 107 6.23 6.12 7.13
C ASP A 107 5.72 6.94 5.93
N GLU A 108 4.56 6.53 5.40
CA GLU A 108 3.89 7.15 4.25
C GLU A 108 4.83 7.52 3.07
N PRO A 109 5.69 6.61 2.57
CA PRO A 109 6.81 6.94 1.70
C PRO A 109 6.41 7.40 0.28
N THR A 110 5.12 7.44 -0.06
CA THR A 110 4.59 7.85 -1.37
C THR A 110 3.70 9.10 -1.32
N VAL A 111 3.56 9.73 -0.15
CA VAL A 111 2.77 10.94 -0.01
C VAL A 111 3.41 12.11 -0.75
N GLY A 112 2.59 12.86 -1.49
CA GLY A 112 3.00 14.10 -2.16
C GLY A 112 3.93 13.93 -3.36
N ILE A 113 4.08 12.72 -3.91
CA ILE A 113 4.88 12.48 -5.13
C ILE A 113 3.97 12.11 -6.32
N ASP A 114 4.47 12.38 -7.52
CA ASP A 114 3.76 12.08 -8.77
C ASP A 114 3.62 10.57 -9.03
N PRO A 115 2.67 10.15 -9.90
CA PRO A 115 2.43 8.73 -10.19
C PRO A 115 3.66 7.96 -10.70
N GLN A 116 4.53 8.58 -11.49
CA GLN A 116 5.72 7.91 -12.03
C GLN A 116 6.73 7.64 -10.91
N SER A 117 6.96 8.62 -10.04
CA SER A 117 7.82 8.46 -8.87
C SER A 117 7.30 7.40 -7.90
N ARG A 118 5.97 7.34 -7.68
CA ARG A 118 5.32 6.30 -6.86
C ARG A 118 5.57 4.90 -7.41
N ASN A 119 5.36 4.68 -8.71
CA ASN A 119 5.63 3.38 -9.34
C ASN A 119 7.09 2.96 -9.18
N LYS A 120 8.03 3.91 -9.29
CA LYS A 120 9.44 3.61 -9.05
C LYS A 120 9.70 3.14 -7.62
N ILE A 121 9.07 3.79 -6.63
CA ILE A 121 9.13 3.35 -5.22
C ILE A 121 8.58 1.93 -5.09
N TYR A 122 7.44 1.62 -5.69
CA TYR A 122 6.89 0.27 -5.65
C TYR A 122 7.83 -0.78 -6.22
N GLU A 123 8.43 -0.54 -7.39
CA GLU A 123 9.45 -1.44 -7.95
C GLU A 123 10.61 -1.67 -6.97
N MET A 124 11.07 -0.62 -6.30
CA MET A 124 12.13 -0.70 -5.30
C MET A 124 11.71 -1.55 -4.09
N LEU A 125 10.49 -1.38 -3.58
CA LEU A 125 9.99 -2.16 -2.44
C LEU A 125 9.79 -3.63 -2.78
N THR A 126 9.25 -3.93 -3.96
CA THR A 126 9.08 -5.29 -4.46
C THR A 126 10.43 -5.99 -4.58
N GLU A 127 11.45 -5.30 -5.08
CA GLU A 127 12.80 -5.87 -5.18
C GLU A 127 13.43 -6.11 -3.80
N LEU A 128 13.26 -5.19 -2.83
CA LEU A 128 13.73 -5.40 -1.45
C LEU A 128 13.04 -6.60 -0.79
N HIS A 129 11.73 -6.73 -0.98
CA HIS A 129 10.97 -7.87 -0.49
C HIS A 129 11.50 -9.18 -1.11
N ARG A 130 11.74 -9.21 -2.43
CA ARG A 130 12.32 -10.36 -3.14
C ARG A 130 13.72 -10.74 -2.64
N GLN A 131 14.48 -9.77 -2.13
CA GLN A 131 15.78 -9.99 -1.49
C GLN A 131 15.68 -10.52 -0.05
N GLY A 132 14.47 -10.75 0.46
CA GLY A 132 14.21 -11.28 1.80
C GLY A 132 14.19 -10.21 2.90
N LYS A 133 14.08 -8.92 2.54
CA LYS A 133 13.94 -7.84 3.52
C LYS A 133 12.51 -7.80 4.07
N THR A 134 12.38 -7.51 5.36
CA THR A 134 11.07 -7.24 6.00
C THR A 134 10.77 -5.75 5.92
N ILE A 135 9.58 -5.39 5.45
CA ILE A 135 9.16 -3.99 5.30
C ILE A 135 7.88 -3.79 6.11
N ILE A 136 7.88 -2.78 6.98
CA ILE A 136 6.67 -2.25 7.61
C ILE A 136 6.36 -0.94 6.92
N TYR A 137 5.19 -0.86 6.29
CA TYR A 137 4.76 0.27 5.48
C TYR A 137 3.48 0.84 6.09
N THR A 138 3.50 2.12 6.46
CA THR A 138 2.28 2.83 6.88
C THR A 138 1.79 3.68 5.72
N THR A 139 0.46 3.75 5.57
CA THR A 139 -0.18 4.59 4.57
C THR A 139 -1.64 4.80 4.96
N HIS A 140 -2.18 5.96 4.58
CA HIS A 140 -3.61 6.22 4.59
C HIS A 140 -4.26 5.90 3.23
N TYR A 141 -3.46 5.58 2.21
CA TYR A 141 -3.95 5.20 0.89
C TYR A 141 -4.15 3.68 0.82
N MET A 142 -5.41 3.27 0.96
CA MET A 142 -5.82 1.85 1.02
C MET A 142 -5.33 1.04 -0.20
N ASN A 143 -5.39 1.62 -1.39
CA ASN A 143 -4.94 0.96 -2.63
C ASN A 143 -3.44 0.60 -2.62
N GLU A 144 -2.58 1.37 -1.94
CA GLU A 144 -1.16 1.04 -1.84
C GLU A 144 -0.95 -0.21 -0.97
N ALA A 145 -1.68 -0.29 0.14
CA ALA A 145 -1.63 -1.44 1.04
C ALA A 145 -2.15 -2.70 0.34
N GLU A 146 -3.22 -2.61 -0.47
CA GLU A 146 -3.72 -3.74 -1.27
C GLU A 146 -2.70 -4.22 -2.30
N GLN A 147 -2.01 -3.30 -2.96
CA GLN A 147 -1.11 -3.63 -4.05
C GLN A 147 0.22 -4.23 -3.58
N MET A 148 0.71 -3.80 -2.41
CA MET A 148 2.10 -4.03 -1.99
C MET A 148 2.26 -4.98 -0.81
N CYS A 149 1.25 -5.14 0.05
CA CYS A 149 1.42 -5.80 1.34
C CYS A 149 0.91 -7.25 1.34
N ASP A 150 1.73 -8.18 1.83
CA ASP A 150 1.31 -9.57 2.09
C ASP A 150 0.28 -9.65 3.23
N ARG A 151 0.42 -8.74 4.20
CA ARG A 151 -0.43 -8.62 5.39
C ARG A 151 -0.73 -7.16 5.66
N ILE A 152 -1.99 -6.88 5.94
CA ILE A 152 -2.50 -5.54 6.20
C ILE A 152 -3.04 -5.52 7.63
N GLY A 153 -2.62 -4.51 8.40
CA GLY A 153 -3.18 -4.21 9.72
C GLY A 153 -4.00 -2.92 9.63
N ILE A 154 -5.25 -2.95 10.08
CA ILE A 154 -6.13 -1.79 10.11
C ILE A 154 -6.09 -1.20 11.52
N MET A 155 -5.69 0.07 11.64
CA MET A 155 -5.55 0.76 12.92
C MET A 155 -6.47 1.99 12.97
N ASP A 156 -7.19 2.17 14.08
CA ASP A 156 -8.01 3.36 14.35
C ASP A 156 -7.94 3.72 15.84
N HIS A 157 -7.86 5.01 16.18
CA HIS A 157 -7.69 5.54 17.55
C HIS A 157 -6.67 4.78 18.41
N GLY A 158 -5.52 4.43 17.81
CA GLY A 158 -4.44 3.73 18.49
C GLY A 158 -4.69 2.24 18.77
N LYS A 159 -5.71 1.64 18.15
CA LYS A 159 -6.05 0.22 18.28
C LYS A 159 -5.97 -0.50 16.95
N LEU A 160 -5.34 -1.67 16.92
CA LEU A 160 -5.37 -2.58 15.77
C LEU A 160 -6.72 -3.29 15.75
N LEU A 161 -7.58 -2.92 14.80
CA LEU A 161 -8.93 -3.46 14.66
C LEU A 161 -8.95 -4.83 13.98
N ALA A 162 -8.13 -5.00 12.95
CA ALA A 162 -8.02 -6.24 12.19
C ALA A 162 -6.61 -6.41 11.60
N ILE A 163 -6.19 -7.64 11.37
CA ILE A 163 -4.93 -7.95 10.68
C ILE A 163 -5.03 -9.27 9.92
N GLY A 164 -4.55 -9.29 8.68
CA GLY A 164 -4.61 -10.49 7.83
C GLY A 164 -4.12 -10.24 6.42
N SER A 165 -4.19 -11.25 5.56
CA SER A 165 -4.11 -11.01 4.11
C SER A 165 -5.35 -10.25 3.64
N LEU A 166 -5.27 -9.59 2.48
CA LEU A 166 -6.41 -8.87 1.89
C LEU A 166 -7.65 -9.78 1.77
N ASP A 167 -7.46 -11.02 1.30
CA ASP A 167 -8.56 -11.98 1.18
C ASP A 167 -9.13 -12.40 2.55
N SER A 168 -8.28 -12.56 3.57
CA SER A 168 -8.75 -12.88 4.93
C SER A 168 -9.58 -11.74 5.51
N LEU A 169 -9.14 -10.49 5.31
CA LEU A 169 -9.85 -9.30 5.74
C LEU A 169 -11.18 -9.15 5.01
N ARG A 170 -11.20 -9.39 3.69
CA ARG A 170 -12.42 -9.42 2.89
C ARG A 170 -13.41 -10.44 3.44
N ASN A 171 -12.99 -11.69 3.60
CA ASN A 171 -13.89 -12.75 4.08
C ASN A 171 -14.44 -12.49 5.49
N ALA A 172 -13.68 -11.79 6.35
CA ALA A 172 -14.10 -11.49 7.71
C ALA A 172 -14.97 -10.22 7.83
N HIS A 173 -14.81 -9.25 6.92
CA HIS A 173 -15.30 -7.87 7.15
C HIS A 173 -15.91 -7.17 5.92
N ALA A 174 -15.82 -7.74 4.72
CA ALA A 174 -16.35 -7.11 3.50
C ALA A 174 -17.88 -7.00 3.46
N GLY A 175 -18.59 -7.88 4.18
CA GLY A 175 -20.00 -8.14 3.90
C GLY A 175 -20.14 -8.87 2.55
N ASP A 176 -21.32 -8.74 1.93
CA ASP A 176 -21.62 -9.51 0.72
C ASP A 176 -20.98 -8.90 -0.55
N THR A 177 -20.70 -9.74 -1.54
CA THR A 177 -20.08 -9.32 -2.80
C THR A 177 -21.12 -8.65 -3.68
N SER A 178 -20.81 -7.50 -4.28
CA SER A 178 -21.70 -6.87 -5.25
C SER A 178 -21.42 -7.34 -6.67
N ILE A 179 -22.49 -7.62 -7.42
CA ILE A 179 -22.47 -8.05 -8.81
C ILE A 179 -23.15 -6.94 -9.61
N ALA A 180 -22.41 -6.31 -10.51
CA ALA A 180 -22.92 -5.31 -11.44
C ALA A 180 -23.13 -5.97 -12.81
N ILE A 181 -24.35 -5.93 -13.35
CA ILE A 181 -24.70 -6.49 -14.65
C ILE A 181 -25.24 -5.36 -15.52
N ARG A 182 -24.57 -5.07 -16.63
CA ARG A 182 -25.06 -4.13 -17.64
C ARG A 182 -25.84 -4.85 -18.71
N LEU A 183 -26.98 -4.28 -19.06
CA LEU A 183 -27.89 -4.81 -20.06
C LEU A 183 -27.85 -3.94 -21.32
N GLN A 184 -28.04 -4.55 -22.49
CA GLN A 184 -28.07 -3.84 -23.78
C GLN A 184 -29.37 -3.03 -24.00
N GLN A 185 -30.29 -3.06 -23.05
CA GLN A 185 -31.60 -2.44 -23.15
C GLN A 185 -31.84 -1.48 -21.99
N SER A 186 -32.61 -0.42 -22.26
CA SER A 186 -32.86 0.67 -21.31
C SER A 186 -34.04 0.43 -20.35
N ILE A 187 -34.80 -0.66 -20.55
CA ILE A 187 -36.02 -0.98 -19.79
C ILE A 187 -35.96 -2.45 -19.35
N LEU A 188 -36.23 -2.71 -18.07
CA LEU A 188 -36.33 -4.06 -17.53
C LEU A 188 -37.78 -4.54 -17.49
N PRO A 189 -38.06 -5.84 -17.75
CA PRO A 189 -39.37 -6.43 -17.52
C PRO A 189 -39.73 -6.50 -16.02
N ASP A 190 -41.02 -6.48 -15.69
CA ASP A 190 -41.59 -6.27 -14.33
C ASP A 190 -41.36 -7.40 -13.29
N ASN A 191 -40.27 -8.17 -13.33
CA ASN A 191 -40.12 -9.37 -12.49
C ASN A 191 -38.73 -9.56 -11.85
N LEU A 192 -38.11 -8.49 -11.34
CA LEU A 192 -36.84 -8.63 -10.64
C LEU A 192 -36.96 -9.36 -9.29
N PRO A 193 -35.97 -10.20 -8.94
CA PRO A 193 -35.84 -10.73 -7.58
C PRO A 193 -35.60 -9.57 -6.58
N LYS A 194 -36.25 -9.66 -5.41
CA LYS A 194 -36.40 -8.56 -4.43
C LYS A 194 -35.08 -8.02 -3.83
N ASN A 195 -33.96 -8.71 -4.05
CA ASN A 195 -32.64 -8.39 -3.53
C ASN A 195 -31.77 -7.56 -4.49
N MET A 196 -32.31 -7.08 -5.62
CA MET A 196 -31.57 -6.22 -6.55
C MET A 196 -31.88 -4.73 -6.39
N SER A 197 -30.83 -3.93 -6.52
CA SER A 197 -30.91 -2.49 -6.71
C SER A 197 -30.71 -2.14 -8.19
N LEU A 198 -31.55 -1.26 -8.72
CA LEU A 198 -31.54 -0.82 -10.12
C LEU A 198 -30.89 0.56 -10.23
N HIS A 199 -29.93 0.70 -11.15
CA HIS A 199 -29.37 1.99 -11.52
C HIS A 199 -29.55 2.24 -13.02
N TYR A 200 -30.12 3.38 -13.38
CA TYR A 200 -30.32 3.81 -14.76
C TYR A 200 -29.26 4.86 -15.10
N ASP A 201 -28.36 4.57 -16.04
CA ASP A 201 -27.36 5.54 -16.51
C ASP A 201 -27.55 5.79 -18.01
N THR A 202 -28.11 6.97 -18.30
CA THR A 202 -28.22 7.73 -19.57
C THR A 202 -28.63 7.05 -20.88
N ASP A 203 -28.50 5.72 -21.04
CA ASP A 203 -29.06 4.85 -22.10
C ASP A 203 -28.90 3.34 -21.76
N LEU A 204 -28.09 3.00 -20.75
CA LEU A 204 -27.81 1.63 -20.29
C LEU A 204 -28.41 1.37 -18.91
N LEU A 205 -28.79 0.11 -18.69
CA LEU A 205 -29.40 -0.34 -17.44
C LEU A 205 -28.40 -1.20 -16.67
N GLU A 206 -28.04 -0.77 -15.48
CA GLU A 206 -27.10 -1.47 -14.60
C GLU A 206 -27.85 -2.05 -13.40
N LEU A 207 -27.70 -3.37 -13.22
CA LEU A 207 -28.23 -4.11 -12.09
C LEU A 207 -27.14 -4.34 -11.06
N THR A 208 -27.36 -3.90 -9.83
CA THR A 208 -26.46 -4.22 -8.71
C THR A 208 -27.15 -5.16 -7.73
N LEU A 209 -26.58 -6.35 -7.54
CA LEU A 209 -26.97 -7.31 -6.52
C LEU A 209 -25.88 -7.40 -5.46
N THR A 210 -26.24 -7.39 -4.19
CA THR A 210 -25.34 -7.77 -3.08
C THR A 210 -25.63 -9.22 -2.69
N SER A 211 -24.62 -10.08 -2.69
CA SER A 211 -24.78 -11.54 -2.57
C SER A 211 -23.71 -12.21 -1.71
N GLU A 212 -24.14 -13.05 -0.77
CA GLU A 212 -23.27 -13.92 0.03
C GLU A 212 -22.73 -15.11 -0.78
N ASN A 213 -23.42 -15.50 -1.86
CA ASN A 213 -23.02 -16.58 -2.77
C ASN A 213 -23.07 -16.10 -4.23
N PRO A 214 -22.12 -15.25 -4.63
CA PRO A 214 -22.23 -14.49 -5.88
C PRO A 214 -22.22 -15.37 -7.13
N HIS A 215 -21.58 -16.54 -7.07
CA HIS A 215 -21.58 -17.48 -8.20
C HIS A 215 -22.92 -18.16 -8.41
N LYS A 216 -23.60 -18.56 -7.32
CA LYS A 216 -24.93 -19.16 -7.41
C LYS A 216 -25.95 -18.11 -7.86
N ASP A 217 -25.95 -16.96 -7.20
CA ASP A 217 -26.91 -15.90 -7.49
C ASP A 217 -26.73 -15.37 -8.92
N LEU A 218 -25.50 -15.24 -9.41
CA LEU A 218 -25.27 -14.90 -10.82
C LEU A 218 -25.91 -15.93 -11.77
N GLY A 219 -25.80 -17.22 -11.47
CA GLY A 219 -26.41 -18.28 -12.28
C GLY A 219 -27.93 -18.14 -12.37
N ASP A 220 -28.57 -17.89 -11.24
CA ASP A 220 -30.02 -17.67 -11.16
C ASP A 220 -30.44 -16.42 -11.95
N ILE A 221 -29.64 -15.34 -11.90
CA ILE A 221 -29.91 -14.09 -12.62
C ILE A 221 -29.74 -14.26 -14.12
N ILE A 222 -28.64 -14.86 -14.57
CA ILE A 222 -28.40 -15.09 -16.01
C ILE A 222 -29.53 -15.94 -16.58
N HIS A 223 -29.97 -16.97 -15.85
CA HIS A 223 -31.10 -17.79 -16.26
C HIS A 223 -32.39 -16.97 -16.40
N HIS A 224 -32.67 -16.10 -15.43
CA HIS A 224 -33.86 -15.24 -15.46
C HIS A 224 -33.83 -14.22 -16.61
N LEU A 225 -32.69 -13.54 -16.81
CA LEU A 225 -32.50 -12.60 -17.92
C LEU A 225 -32.62 -13.28 -19.27
N HIS A 226 -32.13 -14.52 -19.39
CA HIS A 226 -32.27 -15.32 -20.61
C HIS A 226 -33.74 -15.65 -20.93
N LEU A 227 -34.54 -16.04 -19.92
CA LEU A 227 -35.98 -16.30 -20.10
C LEU A 227 -36.76 -15.06 -20.53
N LEU A 228 -36.27 -13.88 -20.17
CA LEU A 228 -36.83 -12.58 -20.55
C LEU A 228 -36.29 -12.04 -21.88
N GLU A 229 -35.47 -12.83 -22.59
CA GLU A 229 -34.80 -12.45 -23.85
C GLU A 229 -33.95 -11.16 -23.73
N VAL A 230 -33.42 -10.91 -22.52
CA VAL A 230 -32.60 -9.75 -22.24
C VAL A 230 -31.13 -10.05 -22.52
N ALA A 231 -30.52 -9.26 -23.42
CA ALA A 231 -29.10 -9.37 -23.71
C ALA A 231 -28.26 -8.67 -22.64
N ILE A 232 -27.28 -9.41 -22.11
CA ILE A 232 -26.27 -8.90 -21.17
C ILE A 232 -25.11 -8.33 -21.99
N ASP A 233 -24.73 -7.10 -21.68
CA ASP A 233 -23.55 -6.45 -22.25
C ASP A 233 -22.28 -6.87 -21.49
N SER A 234 -22.30 -6.71 -20.16
CA SER A 234 -21.14 -7.02 -19.32
C SER A 234 -21.55 -7.39 -17.89
N ILE A 235 -20.69 -8.16 -17.23
CA ILE A 235 -20.84 -8.61 -15.83
C ILE A 235 -19.55 -8.26 -15.09
N GLN A 236 -19.66 -7.60 -13.95
CA GLN A 236 -18.53 -7.22 -13.11
C GLN A 236 -18.79 -7.63 -11.66
N PHE A 237 -17.79 -8.29 -11.06
CA PHE A 237 -17.80 -8.57 -9.64
C PHE A 237 -17.03 -7.48 -8.91
N HIS A 238 -17.70 -6.82 -7.98
CA HIS A 238 -17.12 -5.84 -7.09
C HIS A 238 -16.97 -6.48 -5.72
N ARG A 239 -15.74 -6.83 -5.36
CA ARG A 239 -15.40 -7.22 -4.00
C ARG A 239 -15.13 -5.97 -3.19
N ALA A 240 -15.44 -6.00 -1.90
CA ALA A 240 -15.08 -4.90 -1.02
C ALA A 240 -13.56 -4.64 -1.07
N ASP A 241 -13.21 -3.37 -1.24
CA ASP A 241 -11.86 -2.88 -1.03
C ASP A 241 -11.58 -2.67 0.47
N LEU A 242 -10.33 -2.37 0.79
CA LEU A 242 -9.89 -2.03 2.13
C LEU A 242 -10.60 -0.80 2.69
N GLU A 243 -11.02 0.13 1.83
CA GLU A 243 -11.79 1.29 2.25
C GLU A 243 -13.16 0.88 2.81
N THR A 244 -13.89 0.04 2.09
CA THR A 244 -15.16 -0.54 2.54
C THR A 244 -14.97 -1.33 3.84
N ILE A 245 -13.93 -2.17 3.92
CA ILE A 245 -13.62 -2.93 5.13
C ILE A 245 -13.33 -1.99 6.32
N PHE A 246 -12.58 -0.92 6.08
CA PHE A 246 -12.26 0.09 7.10
C PHE A 246 -13.53 0.78 7.62
N LEU A 247 -14.43 1.20 6.73
CA LEU A 247 -15.70 1.83 7.10
C LEU A 247 -16.57 0.86 7.93
N ASN A 248 -16.65 -0.41 7.52
CA ASN A 248 -17.37 -1.44 8.27
C ASN A 248 -16.80 -1.65 9.68
N LEU A 249 -15.48 -1.68 9.82
CA LEU A 249 -14.81 -1.87 11.12
C LEU A 249 -14.92 -0.66 12.04
N THR A 250 -14.92 0.55 11.48
CA THR A 250 -14.98 1.80 12.26
C THR A 250 -16.41 2.29 12.50
N GLY A 251 -17.41 1.70 11.83
CA GLY A 251 -18.80 2.14 11.91
C GLY A 251 -19.03 3.53 11.33
N ARG A 252 -18.08 4.05 10.55
CA ARG A 252 -18.19 5.35 9.89
C ARG A 252 -18.89 5.16 8.55
N THR A 253 -20.05 5.78 8.37
CA THR A 253 -20.57 6.05 7.02
C THR A 253 -19.81 7.24 6.44
N LEU A 254 -19.50 7.22 5.14
CA LEU A 254 -18.90 8.36 4.41
C LEU A 254 -19.55 9.70 4.82
N ARG A 255 -18.80 10.50 5.60
CA ARG A 255 -18.79 11.97 5.75
C ARG A 255 -18.18 12.34 7.11
N ASP A 256 -17.00 12.95 7.08
CA ASP A 256 -16.84 14.39 6.87
C ASP A 256 -15.67 14.64 5.91
#